data_AF-A0A3D3ZXG9-F1
#
_entry.id   AF-A0A3D3ZXG9-F1
#
_cell.length_a   1.000
_cell.length_b   1.000
_cell.length_c   1.000
_cell.angle_alpha   90.00
_cell.angle_beta   90.00
_cell.angle_gamma   90.00
#
_symmetry.space_group_name_H-M   'P 1'
#
loop_
_entity.id
_entity.type
_entity.pdbx_description
1 polymer ?
#
loop_
_entity_poly.entity_id
_entity_poly.type
_entity_poly.pdbx_seq_one_letter_code
_entity_poly.pdbx_strand_id
1 'polypeptide(L)'
;MQFVRLVLFGFLILSVLYMCISLYSRSIRREKLEDEWDENPPEGASPEKRASFILDGMTKYESGLRKKLILLVFIIPPLVVGAIIYFIN
;
A
#
# COMPACT_ATOMS: atom_id res chain seq x y z
N MET A 1 31.38 6.36 11.11
CA MET A 1 30.25 5.98 12.00
C MET A 1 28.95 6.77 11.77
N GLN A 2 28.96 8.05 11.35
CA GLN A 2 27.71 8.82 11.13
C GLN A 2 26.86 8.36 9.94
N PHE A 3 27.47 7.93 8.82
CA PHE A 3 26.73 7.50 7.62
C PHE A 3 25.82 6.30 7.89
N VAL A 4 26.31 5.30 8.64
CA VAL A 4 25.53 4.11 9.01
C VAL A 4 24.28 4.49 9.80
N ARG A 5 24.40 5.45 10.73
CA ARG A 5 23.26 5.94 11.51
C ARG A 5 22.21 6.63 10.63
N LEU A 6 22.63 7.42 9.63
CA LEU A 6 21.71 8.05 8.68
C LEU A 6 20.95 7.03 7.84
N VAL A 7 21.65 6.01 7.32
CA VAL A 7 21.02 4.92 6.57
C VAL A 7 20.00 4.19 7.43
N LEU A 8 20.37 3.83 8.67
CA LEU A 8 19.46 3.13 9.58
C LEU A 8 18.20 3.94 9.91
N PHE A 9 18.35 5.22 10.28
CA PHE A 9 17.18 6.07 10.56
C PHE A 9 16.35 6.36 9.32
N GLY A 10 16.99 6.58 8.16
CA GLY A 10 16.28 6.76 6.89
C GLY A 10 15.44 5.53 6.54
N PHE A 11 16.01 4.34 6.67
CA PHE A 11 15.32 3.09 6.41
C PHE A 11 14.19 2.83 7.42
N LEU A 12 14.38 3.19 8.68
CA LEU A 12 13.35 3.11 9.71
C LEU A 12 12.15 3.99 9.37
N ILE A 13 12.40 5.25 9.01
CA ILE A 13 11.35 6.21 8.62
C ILE A 13 10.62 5.69 7.38
N LEU A 14 11.35 5.22 6.36
CA LEU A 14 10.75 4.64 5.15
C LEU A 14 9.88 3.43 5.46
N SER A 15 10.30 2.58 6.40
CA SER A 15 9.55 1.39 6.81
C SER A 15 8.22 1.79 7.48
N VAL A 16 8.26 2.80 8.36
CA VAL A 16 7.05 3.33 9.01
C VAL A 16 6.11 3.94 7.97
N LEU A 17 6.62 4.80 7.08
CA LEU A 17 5.81 5.41 6.01
C LEU A 17 5.20 4.37 5.08
N TYR A 18 5.99 3.38 4.66
CA TYR A 18 5.52 2.27 3.84
C TYR A 18 4.39 1.50 4.54
N MET A 19 4.54 1.22 5.84
CA MET A 19 3.51 0.53 6.61
C MET A 19 2.23 1.36 6.72
N CYS A 20 2.34 2.66 7.04
CA CYS A 20 1.19 3.57 7.11
C CYS A 20 0.42 3.63 5.79
N ILE A 21 1.12 3.81 4.67
CA ILE A 21 0.51 3.88 3.33
C ILE A 21 -0.13 2.55 2.96
N SER A 22 0.57 1.43 3.22
CA SER A 22 0.06 0.09 2.94
C SER A 22 -1.24 -0.20 3.69
N LEU A 23 -1.29 0.14 4.98
CA LEU A 23 -2.48 -0.05 5.81
C LEU A 23 -3.62 0.86 5.36
N TYR A 24 -3.36 2.15 5.15
CA TYR A 24 -4.36 3.11 4.69
C TYR A 24 -4.99 2.70 3.35
N SER A 25 -4.16 2.32 2.37
CA SER A 25 -4.63 1.89 1.06
C SER A 25 -5.52 0.66 1.13
N ARG A 26 -5.21 -0.29 2.04
CA ARG A 26 -6.04 -1.48 2.27
C ARG A 26 -7.38 -1.12 2.92
N SER A 27 -7.37 -0.21 3.90
CA SER A 27 -8.57 0.24 4.62
C SER A 27 -9.57 0.90 3.67
N ILE A 28 -9.12 1.91 2.91
CA ILE A 28 -9.97 2.66 1.98
C ILE A 28 -10.53 1.75 0.89
N ARG A 29 -9.76 0.77 0.40
CA ARG A 29 -10.28 -0.13 -0.64
C ARG A 29 -11.40 -1.01 -0.11
N ARG A 30 -11.25 -1.51 1.12
CA ARG A 30 -12.29 -2.31 1.76
C ARG A 30 -13.54 -1.48 2.00
N GLU A 31 -13.39 -0.27 2.54
CA GLU A 31 -14.49 0.67 2.76
C GLU A 31 -15.26 0.94 1.45
N LYS A 32 -14.56 1.24 0.35
CA LYS A 32 -15.21 1.43 -0.96
C LYS A 32 -15.99 0.21 -1.46
N LEU A 33 -15.55 -1.01 -1.15
CA LEU A 33 -16.27 -2.24 -1.54
C LEU A 33 -17.49 -2.46 -0.65
N GLU A 34 -17.41 -2.04 0.61
CA GLU A 34 -18.53 -2.04 1.55
C GLU A 34 -19.58 -1.00 1.11
N ASP A 35 -19.15 0.23 0.79
CA ASP A 35 -20.02 1.29 0.26
C ASP A 35 -20.67 0.90 -1.06
N GLU A 36 -19.91 0.32 -2.00
CA GLU A 36 -20.43 -0.13 -3.32
C GLU A 36 -21.51 -1.20 -3.16
N TRP A 37 -21.34 -2.11 -2.20
CA TRP A 37 -22.35 -3.12 -1.88
C TRP A 37 -23.59 -2.50 -1.23
N ASP A 38 -23.39 -1.56 -0.31
CA ASP A 38 -24.47 -0.93 0.46
C ASP A 38 -25.28 0.06 -0.41
N GLU A 39 -24.67 0.67 -1.45
CA GLU A 39 -25.34 1.52 -2.44
C GLU A 39 -26.24 0.75 -3.42
N ASN A 40 -25.82 -0.43 -3.87
CA ASN A 40 -26.59 -1.26 -4.82
C ASN A 40 -26.60 -2.74 -4.44
N PRO A 41 -27.32 -3.12 -3.37
CA PRO A 41 -27.41 -4.51 -2.94
C PRO A 41 -28.19 -5.33 -3.98
N PRO A 42 -27.66 -6.47 -4.46
CA PRO A 42 -28.36 -7.35 -5.39
C PRO A 42 -29.59 -8.03 -4.74
N GLU A 43 -30.57 -8.42 -5.55
CA GLU A 43 -31.74 -9.15 -5.06
C GLU A 43 -31.34 -10.45 -4.33
N GLY A 44 -31.89 -10.64 -3.12
CA GLY A 44 -31.49 -11.73 -2.23
C GLY A 44 -30.12 -11.53 -1.60
N ALA A 45 -29.74 -10.28 -1.29
CA ALA A 45 -28.56 -9.95 -0.51
C ALA A 45 -28.57 -10.71 0.82
N SER A 46 -27.44 -11.37 1.12
CA SER A 46 -27.20 -12.02 2.39
C SER A 46 -25.84 -11.60 2.95
N PRO A 47 -25.61 -11.72 4.26
CA PRO A 47 -24.30 -11.45 4.87
C PRO A 47 -23.18 -12.27 4.21
N GLU A 48 -23.48 -13.49 3.79
CA GLU A 48 -22.53 -14.38 3.10
C GLU A 48 -22.14 -13.86 1.72
N LYS A 49 -23.10 -13.32 0.95
CA LYS A 49 -22.82 -12.73 -0.38
C LYS A 49 -22.04 -11.42 -0.28
N ARG A 50 -22.29 -10.60 0.76
CA ARG A 50 -21.49 -9.40 1.04
C ARG A 50 -20.04 -9.78 1.34
N ALA A 51 -19.85 -10.79 2.20
CA ALA A 51 -18.53 -11.26 2.56
C ALA A 51 -17.75 -11.80 1.35
N SER A 52 -18.40 -12.60 0.48
CA SER A 52 -17.74 -13.12 -0.72
C SER A 52 -17.40 -12.02 -1.73
N PHE A 53 -18.28 -11.03 -1.93
CA PHE A 53 -18.03 -9.88 -2.79
C PHE A 53 -16.81 -9.06 -2.34
N ILE A 54 -16.75 -8.73 -1.04
CA ILE A 54 -15.62 -8.00 -0.46
C ILE A 54 -14.33 -8.81 -0.61
N LEU A 55 -14.37 -10.13 -0.36
CA LEU A 55 -13.20 -11.00 -0.40
C LEU A 55 -12.66 -11.13 -1.84
N ASP A 56 -13.52 -11.28 -2.84
CA ASP A 56 -13.14 -11.29 -4.25
C ASP A 56 -12.57 -9.93 -4.70
N GLY A 57 -13.21 -8.83 -4.29
CA GLY A 57 -12.73 -7.47 -4.57
C GLY A 57 -11.35 -7.19 -3.94
N MET A 58 -11.12 -7.69 -2.74
CA MET A 58 -9.83 -7.62 -2.05
C MET A 58 -8.77 -8.52 -2.70
N THR A 59 -9.13 -9.71 -3.18
CA THR A 59 -8.20 -10.63 -3.88
C THR A 59 -7.71 -10.03 -5.20
N LYS A 60 -8.59 -9.36 -5.95
CA LYS A 60 -8.20 -8.57 -7.14
C LYS A 60 -7.31 -7.38 -6.79
N TYR A 61 -7.55 -6.73 -5.63
CA TYR A 61 -6.69 -5.64 -5.16
C TYR A 61 -5.28 -6.12 -4.79
N GLU A 62 -5.17 -7.27 -4.13
CA GLU A 62 -3.87 -7.84 -3.71
C GLU A 62 -3.00 -8.28 -4.89
N SER A 63 -3.60 -8.74 -5.99
CA SER A 63 -2.90 -9.13 -7.23
C SER A 63 -2.58 -7.94 -8.15
N GLY A 64 -3.05 -6.74 -7.83
CA GLY A 64 -2.92 -5.55 -8.69
C GLY A 64 -1.58 -4.80 -8.59
N LEU A 65 -1.37 -3.88 -9.55
CA LEU A 65 -0.22 -2.97 -9.61
C LEU A 65 -0.10 -2.04 -8.39
N ARG A 66 -1.17 -1.85 -7.61
CA ARG A 66 -1.18 -0.96 -6.44
C ARG A 66 -0.15 -1.37 -5.39
N LYS A 67 0.01 -2.67 -5.13
CA LYS A 67 1.03 -3.16 -4.20
C LYS A 67 2.45 -2.85 -4.70
N LYS A 68 2.68 -2.95 -6.01
CA LYS A 68 3.96 -2.59 -6.65
C LYS A 68 4.25 -1.09 -6.58
N LEU A 69 3.22 -0.24 -6.70
CA LEU A 69 3.35 1.21 -6.54
C LEU A 69 3.71 1.61 -5.11
N ILE A 70 3.19 0.91 -4.10
CA ILE A 70 3.53 1.19 -2.69
C ILE A 70 4.99 0.77 -2.41
N LEU A 71 5.50 -0.30 -3.04
CA LEU A 71 6.92 -0.67 -2.97
C LEU A 71 7.85 0.42 -3.55
N LEU A 72 7.36 1.24 -4.49
CA LEU A 72 8.13 2.33 -5.07
C LEU A 72 8.58 3.35 -4.01
N VAL A 73 7.76 3.56 -2.96
CA VAL A 73 8.09 4.43 -1.81
C VAL A 73 9.36 3.97 -1.10
N PHE A 74 9.63 2.67 -1.11
CA PHE A 74 10.81 2.09 -0.49
C PHE A 74 12.04 2.11 -1.41
N ILE A 75 11.83 2.00 -2.73
CA ILE A 75 12.91 1.86 -3.72
C ILE A 75 13.39 3.21 -4.24
N ILE A 76 12.50 4.18 -4.49
CA ILE A 76 12.87 5.49 -5.04
C ILE A 76 13.85 6.24 -4.13
N PRO A 77 13.63 6.36 -2.81
CA PRO A 77 14.48 7.22 -1.99
C PRO A 77 15.94 6.75 -1.92
N PRO A 78 16.25 5.45 -1.74
CA PRO A 78 17.63 4.96 -1.87
C PRO A 78 18.25 5.22 -3.24
N LEU A 79 17.48 5.05 -4.33
CA LEU A 79 17.98 5.32 -5.68
C LEU A 79 18.31 6.80 -5.89
N VAL A 80 17.46 7.71 -5.41
CA VAL A 80 17.69 9.16 -5.48
C VAL A 80 18.95 9.53 -4.71
N VAL A 81 19.11 9.04 -3.48
CA VAL A 81 20.32 9.29 -2.67
C VAL A 81 21.56 8.73 -3.36
N GLY A 82 21.50 7.51 -3.88
CA GLY A 82 22.61 6.89 -4.61
C GLY A 82 23.00 7.64 -5.88
N ALA A 83 22.01 8.11 -6.65
CA ALA A 83 22.24 8.91 -7.85
C ALA A 83 22.90 10.25 -7.51
N ILE A 84 22.45 10.93 -6.46
CA ILE A 84 23.05 12.19 -5.99
C ILE A 84 24.52 11.97 -5.62
N ILE A 85 24.84 10.91 -4.88
CA ILE A 85 26.22 10.59 -4.51
C ILE A 85 27.07 10.34 -5.75
N TYR A 86 26.55 9.56 -6.72
CA TYR A 86 27.26 9.24 -7.96
C TYR A 86 27.54 10.44 -8.87
N PHE A 87 26.63 11.42 -8.93
CA PHE A 87 26.84 12.61 -9.77
C PHE A 87 27.73 13.67 -9.12
N ILE A 88 27.79 13.70 -7.78
CA ILE A 88 28.56 14.70 -7.03
C ILE A 88 30.01 14.26 -6.78
N ASN A 89 30.27 12.96 -6.63
CA ASN A 89 31.62 12.40 -6.50
C ASN A 89 32.17 11.96 -7.86
#